data_AF-A0A2W7QLJ3-F1
#
_entry.id   AF-A0A2W7QLJ3-F1
#
_cell.length_a   1.000
_cell.length_b   1.000
_cell.length_c   1.000
_cell.angle_alpha   90.00
_cell.angle_beta   90.00
_cell.angle_gamma   90.00
#
_symmetry.space_group_name_H-M   'P 1'
#
loop_
_entity.id
_entity.type
_entity.pdbx_description
1 polymer ?
#
loop_
_entity_poly.entity_id
_entity_poly.type
_entity_poly.pdbx_seq_one_letter_code
_entity_poly.pdbx_strand_id
1 'polypeptide(L)'
;ELIEKIAIKKDGYIETYLVNETAENVWFDQFRVMSTGPIIVQETHYDPWGLEIKELGYQYGGIKVNPYLYNGKEFFTENDINVYDYGARMYDPTIGRWSVVDPHAERYSSLSGYSAFANNPINVIDPDGRDIIPVHGTWSNILTWGNLGGITKASNNLFKDNNPGVSYSWSGDNFSGARTNAAIGLIDHVRTQMKSEDFNGSITLVGHSHGGNLSIEALNMMAEMDEFNDVNLNLLTINTPVRDDYQLSEKASGRVNHVNVYDEKDPVQSNGGNSTLNKLFGVFSRGVRTGQRLGQQLGSGELGEAGRRFDNARQNISVDNPQGVGGDFHNSHNRTDDWLNKTKTENK
;
A
#
# COMPACT_ATOMS: atom_id res chain seq x y z
N GLU A 1 -29.67 21.56 34.96
CA GLU A 1 -28.33 20.94 34.85
C GLU A 1 -27.41 21.96 34.19
N LEU A 2 -26.36 22.38 34.88
CA LEU A 2 -25.37 23.32 34.34
C LEU A 2 -24.27 22.48 33.69
N ILE A 3 -24.15 22.53 32.36
CA ILE A 3 -23.12 21.80 31.62
C ILE A 3 -22.16 22.82 31.02
N GLU A 4 -20.90 22.77 31.44
CA GLU A 4 -19.82 23.58 30.90
C GLU A 4 -18.83 22.70 30.15
N LYS A 5 -18.43 23.11 28.94
CA LYS A 5 -17.50 22.37 28.08
C LYS A 5 -16.19 23.12 27.99
N ILE A 6 -15.10 22.47 28.39
CA ILE A 6 -13.74 23.03 28.37
C ILE A 6 -12.91 22.27 27.34
N ALA A 7 -12.32 22.96 26.37
CA ALA A 7 -11.46 22.37 25.35
C ALA A 7 -9.98 22.49 25.73
N ILE A 8 -9.27 21.36 25.78
CA ILE A 8 -7.85 21.30 26.13
C ILE A 8 -7.01 21.50 24.87
N LYS A 9 -6.25 22.61 24.84
CA LYS A 9 -5.51 23.06 23.63
C LYS A 9 -4.03 22.66 23.63
N LYS A 10 -3.50 22.21 24.76
CA LYS A 10 -2.09 21.85 24.98
C LYS A 10 -2.00 20.77 26.03
N ASP A 11 -0.96 19.95 25.94
CA ASP A 11 -0.67 18.88 26.90
C ASP A 11 -0.42 19.48 28.30
N GLY A 12 -0.93 18.82 29.33
CA GLY A 12 -0.84 19.27 30.71
C GLY A 12 -1.75 18.50 31.66
N TYR A 13 -1.85 18.99 32.90
CA TYR A 13 -2.71 18.44 33.95
C TYR A 13 -3.92 19.34 34.19
N ILE A 14 -5.07 18.74 34.54
CA ILE A 14 -6.28 19.46 34.97
C ILE A 14 -6.52 19.11 36.42
N GLU A 15 -6.74 20.13 37.24
CA GLU A 15 -7.17 20.00 38.63
C GLU A 15 -8.56 20.63 38.78
N THR A 16 -9.49 19.90 39.41
CA THR A 16 -10.88 20.33 39.59
C THR A 16 -11.26 20.28 41.06
N TYR A 17 -11.82 21.35 41.59
CA TYR A 17 -12.25 21.46 42.98
C TYR A 17 -13.60 22.19 43.07
N LEU A 18 -14.40 21.83 44.07
CA LEU A 18 -15.67 22.48 44.39
C LEU A 18 -15.42 23.51 45.51
N VAL A 19 -15.75 24.77 45.27
CA VAL A 19 -15.61 25.84 46.28
C VAL A 19 -16.97 26.41 46.63
N ASN A 20 -17.21 26.59 47.93
CA ASN A 20 -18.27 27.46 48.44
C ASN A 20 -17.61 28.72 49.02
N GLU A 21 -17.77 29.86 48.35
CA GLU A 21 -17.22 31.15 48.80
C GLU A 21 -18.19 31.95 49.69
N THR A 22 -19.29 31.33 50.13
CA THR A 22 -20.31 31.97 50.96
C THR A 22 -20.20 31.57 52.43
N ALA A 23 -20.76 32.39 53.32
CA ALA A 23 -20.81 32.10 54.76
C ALA A 23 -21.91 31.08 55.14
N GLU A 24 -22.74 30.68 54.17
CA GLU A 24 -23.87 29.78 54.36
C GLU A 24 -23.53 28.38 53.84
N ASN A 25 -24.19 27.36 54.39
CA ASN A 25 -24.06 25.99 53.88
C ASN A 25 -24.75 25.86 52.52
N VAL A 26 -24.03 25.28 51.55
CA VAL A 26 -24.55 25.00 50.20
C VAL A 26 -24.48 23.50 49.94
N TRP A 27 -25.56 22.93 49.45
CA TRP A 27 -25.66 21.52 49.09
C TRP A 27 -25.68 21.36 47.57
N PHE A 28 -24.95 20.36 47.09
CA PHE A 28 -24.88 20.00 45.68
C PHE A 28 -25.29 18.54 45.52
N ASP A 29 -25.99 18.23 44.43
CA ASP A 29 -26.30 16.86 44.05
C ASP A 29 -25.69 16.56 42.68
N GLN A 30 -25.19 15.33 42.52
CA GLN A 30 -24.69 14.78 41.25
C GLN A 30 -23.58 15.58 40.53
N PHE A 31 -22.63 16.19 41.24
CA PHE A 31 -21.44 16.75 40.60
C PHE A 31 -20.60 15.65 39.92
N ARG A 32 -20.33 15.80 38.62
CA ARG A 32 -19.49 14.87 37.85
C ARG A 32 -18.56 15.64 36.93
N VAL A 33 -17.28 15.25 36.92
CA VAL A 33 -16.31 15.67 35.90
C VAL A 33 -16.19 14.52 34.92
N MET A 34 -16.52 14.78 33.65
CA MET A 34 -16.45 13.79 32.57
C MET A 34 -15.45 14.26 31.52
N SER A 35 -14.47 13.42 31.21
CA SER A 35 -13.60 13.64 30.06
C SER A 35 -14.28 13.13 28.80
N THR A 36 -14.53 14.01 27.84
CA THR A 36 -14.84 13.60 26.47
C THR A 36 -13.52 13.51 25.71
N GLY A 37 -12.74 12.46 25.96
CA GLY A 37 -11.65 12.09 25.05
C GLY A 37 -12.19 11.78 23.65
N PRO A 38 -11.33 11.62 22.62
CA PRO A 38 -11.78 10.91 21.42
C PRO A 38 -12.42 9.59 21.92
N ILE A 39 -13.65 9.31 21.50
CA ILE A 39 -14.33 8.08 21.90
C ILE A 39 -13.60 6.94 21.19
N ILE A 40 -12.54 6.43 21.82
CA ILE A 40 -11.96 5.16 21.44
C ILE A 40 -13.05 4.14 21.75
N VAL A 41 -13.66 3.60 20.70
CA VAL A 41 -14.75 2.62 20.83
C VAL A 41 -14.17 1.23 21.11
N GLN A 42 -13.01 0.93 20.51
CA GLN A 42 -12.30 -0.33 20.63
C GLN A 42 -10.81 -0.11 20.33
N GLU A 43 -9.95 -0.69 21.15
CA GLU A 43 -8.50 -0.76 21.00
C GLU A 43 -8.09 -2.21 21.23
N THR A 44 -7.36 -2.79 20.29
CA THR A 44 -6.96 -4.19 20.34
C THR A 44 -5.48 -4.29 20.01
N HIS A 45 -4.73 -4.99 20.86
CA HIS A 45 -3.30 -5.23 20.70
C HIS A 45 -3.09 -6.70 20.37
N TYR A 46 -2.05 -7.00 19.59
CA TYR A 46 -1.75 -8.35 19.16
C TYR A 46 -0.28 -8.68 19.41
N ASP A 47 0.00 -9.96 19.60
CA ASP A 47 1.34 -10.49 19.43
C ASP A 47 1.73 -10.50 17.92
N PRO A 48 2.99 -10.85 17.56
CA PRO A 48 3.40 -10.90 16.16
C PRO A 48 2.55 -11.80 15.25
N TRP A 49 1.83 -12.78 15.81
CA TRP A 49 1.01 -13.74 15.06
C TRP A 49 -0.48 -13.39 15.07
N GLY A 50 -0.85 -12.21 15.58
CA GLY A 50 -2.25 -11.76 15.56
C GLY A 50 -3.08 -12.33 16.70
N LEU A 51 -2.46 -12.95 17.71
CA LEU A 51 -3.15 -13.35 18.93
C LEU A 51 -3.39 -12.11 19.79
N GLU A 52 -4.64 -11.88 20.17
CA GLU A 52 -5.01 -10.72 20.96
C GLU A 52 -4.38 -10.75 22.36
N ILE A 53 -3.73 -9.65 22.74
CA ILE A 53 -3.23 -9.41 24.10
C ILE A 53 -4.35 -8.69 24.88
N LYS A 54 -5.28 -9.48 25.43
CA LYS A 54 -6.52 -8.99 26.04
C LYS A 54 -6.28 -7.99 27.18
N GLU A 55 -5.17 -8.12 27.90
CA GLU A 55 -4.81 -7.26 29.02
C GLU A 55 -4.44 -5.82 28.62
N LEU A 56 -4.10 -5.59 27.34
CA LEU A 56 -3.74 -4.27 26.82
C LEU A 56 -4.88 -3.59 26.06
N GLY A 57 -5.97 -4.31 25.79
CA GLY A 57 -7.10 -3.82 25.01
C GLY A 57 -8.06 -2.93 25.80
N TYR A 58 -8.86 -2.17 25.05
CA TYR A 58 -9.98 -1.40 25.58
C TYR A 58 -11.23 -1.63 24.72
N GLN A 59 -12.38 -1.86 25.36
CA GLN A 59 -13.65 -1.93 24.66
C GLN A 59 -14.74 -1.21 25.46
N TYR A 60 -15.43 -0.28 24.80
CA TYR A 60 -16.52 0.46 25.43
C TYR A 60 -17.79 -0.42 25.54
N GLY A 61 -18.33 -0.55 26.75
CA GLY A 61 -19.52 -1.37 27.02
C GLY A 61 -20.78 -0.85 26.33
N GLY A 62 -21.61 -1.77 25.82
CA GLY A 62 -22.90 -1.43 25.18
C GLY A 62 -22.82 -1.04 23.69
N ILE A 63 -21.67 -1.22 23.04
CA ILE A 63 -21.47 -1.01 21.60
C ILE A 63 -21.27 -2.35 20.88
N LYS A 64 -21.72 -2.43 19.62
CA LYS A 64 -21.50 -3.59 18.74
C LYS A 64 -19.99 -3.80 18.54
N VAL A 65 -19.51 -5.00 18.86
CA VAL A 65 -18.10 -5.39 18.68
C VAL A 65 -17.73 -5.33 17.21
N ASN A 66 -16.58 -4.73 16.87
CA ASN A 66 -16.03 -4.82 15.53
C ASN A 66 -15.40 -6.20 15.32
N PRO A 67 -15.90 -7.03 14.39
CA PRO A 67 -15.33 -8.34 14.14
C PRO A 67 -14.07 -8.28 13.25
N TYR A 68 -13.79 -7.17 12.57
CA TYR A 68 -12.60 -7.01 11.73
C TYR A 68 -11.41 -6.52 12.57
N LEU A 69 -10.43 -7.40 12.76
CA LEU A 69 -9.38 -7.28 13.77
C LEU A 69 -8.00 -7.35 13.10
N TYR A 70 -7.15 -8.33 13.45
CA TYR A 70 -5.79 -8.47 12.90
C TYR A 70 -5.78 -8.49 11.37
N ASN A 71 -4.86 -7.72 10.77
CA ASN A 71 -4.76 -7.50 9.31
C ASN A 71 -6.09 -7.08 8.63
N GLY A 72 -7.03 -6.51 9.39
CA GLY A 72 -8.35 -6.14 8.89
C GLY A 72 -9.23 -7.34 8.52
N LYS A 73 -8.90 -8.53 9.04
CA LYS A 73 -9.65 -9.78 8.77
C LYS A 73 -10.72 -10.02 9.82
N GLU A 74 -11.82 -10.62 9.38
CA GLU A 74 -12.93 -10.96 10.26
C GLU A 74 -12.50 -12.09 11.21
N PHE A 75 -12.67 -11.87 12.52
CA PHE A 75 -12.37 -12.84 13.55
C PHE A 75 -13.63 -13.64 13.90
N PHE A 76 -13.57 -14.93 13.61
CA PHE A 76 -14.65 -15.88 13.81
C PHE A 76 -14.48 -16.61 15.14
N THR A 77 -15.41 -16.36 16.06
CA THR A 77 -15.36 -16.86 17.45
C THR A 77 -16.44 -17.88 17.79
N GLU A 78 -17.34 -18.22 16.83
CA GLU A 78 -18.39 -19.21 17.10
C GLU A 78 -17.77 -20.57 17.45
N ASN A 79 -18.35 -21.25 18.45
CA ASN A 79 -17.90 -22.55 18.95
C ASN A 79 -16.42 -22.59 19.39
N ASP A 80 -15.89 -21.46 19.88
CA ASP A 80 -14.52 -21.33 20.37
C ASP A 80 -13.42 -21.62 19.33
N ILE A 81 -13.75 -21.54 18.03
CA ILE A 81 -12.80 -21.82 16.95
C ILE A 81 -11.70 -20.73 16.87
N ASN A 82 -12.04 -19.46 17.12
CA ASN A 82 -11.09 -18.35 17.28
C ASN A 82 -10.09 -18.20 16.12
N VAL A 83 -10.60 -18.07 14.89
CA VAL A 83 -9.80 -18.00 13.66
C VAL A 83 -10.13 -16.75 12.84
N TYR A 84 -9.19 -16.29 12.03
CA TYR A 84 -9.40 -15.21 11.08
C TYR A 84 -9.79 -15.73 9.70
N ASP A 85 -10.81 -15.13 9.09
CA ASP A 85 -11.17 -15.42 7.71
C ASP A 85 -10.34 -14.56 6.73
N TYR A 86 -9.44 -15.22 5.98
CA TYR A 86 -8.64 -14.61 4.91
C TYR A 86 -9.25 -14.86 3.51
N GLY A 87 -10.47 -15.39 3.44
CA GLY A 87 -11.20 -15.71 2.21
C GLY A 87 -10.86 -17.11 1.69
N ALA A 88 -9.62 -17.31 1.24
CA ALA A 88 -9.19 -18.61 0.71
C ALA A 88 -8.92 -19.65 1.81
N ARG A 89 -8.61 -19.20 3.03
CA ARG A 89 -8.19 -20.03 4.18
C ARG A 89 -8.61 -19.38 5.48
N MET A 90 -8.88 -20.18 6.51
CA MET A 90 -8.97 -19.70 7.88
C MET A 90 -7.57 -19.73 8.52
N TYR A 91 -7.20 -18.65 9.20
CA TYR A 91 -5.91 -18.51 9.90
C TYR A 91 -6.10 -18.66 11.41
N ASP A 92 -5.31 -19.53 12.04
CA ASP A 92 -5.29 -19.69 13.49
C ASP A 92 -4.11 -18.89 14.08
N PRO A 93 -4.39 -17.78 14.79
CA PRO A 93 -3.37 -16.95 15.41
C PRO A 93 -2.69 -17.63 16.62
N THR A 94 -3.34 -18.60 17.26
CA THR A 94 -2.83 -19.31 18.45
C THR A 94 -1.60 -20.15 18.12
N ILE A 95 -1.63 -20.80 16.95
CA ILE A 95 -0.53 -21.65 16.46
C ILE A 95 0.26 -21.00 15.33
N GLY A 96 -0.20 -19.84 14.81
CA GLY A 96 0.45 -19.13 13.72
C GLY A 96 0.40 -19.87 12.38
N ARG A 97 -0.68 -20.62 12.10
CA ARG A 97 -0.79 -21.49 10.91
C ARG A 97 -2.11 -21.35 10.18
N TRP A 98 -2.12 -21.79 8.92
CA TRP A 98 -3.35 -22.02 8.19
C TRP A 98 -4.07 -23.27 8.70
N SER A 99 -5.40 -23.22 8.75
CA SER A 99 -6.27 -24.34 9.13
C SER A 99 -6.28 -25.48 8.11
N VAL A 100 -5.91 -25.19 6.86
CA VAL A 100 -5.87 -26.14 5.75
C VAL A 100 -4.54 -25.99 5.00
N VAL A 101 -4.18 -27.03 4.24
CA VAL A 101 -3.02 -26.96 3.34
C VAL A 101 -3.22 -25.78 2.40
N ASP A 102 -2.21 -24.94 2.30
CA ASP A 102 -2.10 -23.91 1.29
C ASP A 102 -2.40 -24.54 -0.08
N PRO A 103 -3.40 -24.04 -0.83
CA PRO A 103 -3.65 -24.49 -2.20
C PRO A 103 -2.40 -24.41 -3.10
N HIS A 104 -1.37 -23.68 -2.66
CA HIS A 104 -0.09 -23.47 -3.29
C HIS A 104 1.09 -24.05 -2.50
N ALA A 105 0.83 -24.97 -1.56
CA ALA A 105 1.86 -25.62 -0.73
C ALA A 105 2.99 -26.23 -1.57
N GLU A 106 2.65 -26.80 -2.74
CA GLU A 106 3.62 -27.41 -3.66
C GLU A 106 4.59 -26.36 -4.28
N ARG A 107 4.21 -25.08 -4.29
CA ARG A 107 5.04 -23.96 -4.79
C ARG A 107 6.11 -23.52 -3.79
N TYR A 108 5.94 -23.88 -2.52
CA TYR A 108 6.87 -23.56 -1.44
C TYR A 108 7.38 -24.83 -0.78
N SER A 109 8.08 -25.67 -1.52
CA SER A 109 8.61 -26.95 -1.00
C SER A 109 9.51 -26.83 0.22
N SER A 110 10.12 -25.65 0.44
CA SER A 110 10.91 -25.31 1.63
C SER A 110 10.08 -24.85 2.83
N LEU A 111 8.80 -24.55 2.63
CA LEU A 111 7.85 -24.18 3.67
C LEU A 111 6.83 -25.30 3.88
N SER A 112 6.30 -25.39 5.08
CA SER A 112 5.16 -26.28 5.31
C SER A 112 3.94 -25.74 4.54
N GLY A 113 3.13 -26.62 3.96
CA GLY A 113 1.84 -26.23 3.40
C GLY A 113 0.89 -25.56 4.40
N TYR A 114 1.17 -25.62 5.70
CA TYR A 114 0.42 -24.91 6.74
C TYR A 114 1.14 -23.63 7.23
N SER A 115 2.22 -23.21 6.57
CA SER A 115 3.02 -22.04 6.97
C SER A 115 2.27 -20.75 6.66
N ALA A 116 1.99 -19.95 7.68
CA ALA A 116 1.47 -18.59 7.50
C ALA A 116 2.62 -17.59 7.35
N PHE A 117 2.41 -16.57 6.50
CA PHE A 117 3.30 -15.41 6.36
C PHE A 117 4.79 -15.73 6.15
N ALA A 118 5.11 -16.89 5.55
CA ALA A 118 6.47 -17.41 5.41
C ALA A 118 7.29 -17.42 6.73
N ASN A 119 6.62 -17.62 7.87
CA ASN A 119 7.17 -17.53 9.22
C ASN A 119 7.69 -16.14 9.63
N ASN A 120 7.23 -15.07 8.98
CA ASN A 120 7.63 -13.70 9.28
C ASN A 120 6.41 -12.75 9.28
N PRO A 121 5.47 -12.90 10.23
CA PRO A 121 4.21 -12.17 10.25
C PRO A 121 4.35 -10.66 10.54
N ILE A 122 5.51 -10.22 11.03
CA ILE A 122 5.83 -8.81 11.25
C ILE A 122 6.03 -8.08 9.90
N ASN A 123 6.57 -8.80 8.90
CA ASN A 123 6.98 -8.19 7.63
C ASN A 123 6.16 -8.68 6.43
N VAL A 124 5.38 -9.75 6.59
CA VAL A 124 4.64 -10.41 5.51
C VAL A 124 3.16 -10.48 5.88
N ILE A 125 2.32 -9.91 5.01
CA ILE A 125 0.87 -9.94 5.13
C ILE A 125 0.32 -10.67 3.89
N ASP A 126 -0.68 -11.51 4.09
CA ASP A 126 -1.42 -12.21 3.03
C ASP A 126 -2.75 -11.47 2.77
N PRO A 127 -2.90 -10.69 1.67
CA PRO A 127 -4.05 -9.82 1.47
C PRO A 127 -5.35 -10.56 1.11
N ASP A 128 -5.29 -11.68 0.38
CA ASP A 128 -6.46 -12.49 -0.04
C ASP A 128 -6.10 -13.91 -0.54
N GLY A 129 -4.81 -14.28 -0.46
CA GLY A 129 -4.30 -15.59 -0.83
C GLY A 129 -3.86 -15.81 -2.28
N ARG A 130 -3.88 -14.86 -3.27
CA ARG A 130 -3.51 -15.06 -4.73
C ARG A 130 -2.97 -13.77 -5.49
N ASP A 131 -2.50 -13.78 -6.78
CA ASP A 131 -1.38 -12.96 -7.43
C ASP A 131 -1.51 -11.89 -8.65
N ILE A 132 -1.23 -10.56 -8.53
CA ILE A 132 -0.62 -9.42 -9.35
C ILE A 132 0.74 -8.99 -8.69
N ILE A 133 1.62 -8.16 -9.27
CA ILE A 133 2.79 -7.59 -8.52
C ILE A 133 2.76 -6.05 -8.51
N PRO A 134 2.24 -5.42 -7.43
CA PRO A 134 2.38 -3.99 -7.22
C PRO A 134 3.82 -3.61 -6.84
N VAL A 135 4.39 -2.60 -7.51
CA VAL A 135 5.74 -2.09 -7.27
C VAL A 135 5.64 -0.62 -6.85
N HIS A 136 5.97 -0.33 -5.59
CA HIS A 136 5.77 1.00 -4.98
C HIS A 136 6.82 2.05 -5.40
N GLY A 137 6.54 3.33 -5.14
CA GLY A 137 7.47 4.46 -5.38
C GLY A 137 8.44 4.75 -4.23
N THR A 138 9.30 5.77 -4.41
CA THR A 138 10.34 6.19 -3.46
C THR A 138 9.85 6.57 -2.07
N TRP A 139 8.65 7.16 -1.98
CA TRP A 139 8.05 7.61 -0.71
C TRP A 139 6.83 6.76 -0.32
N SER A 140 6.74 5.57 -0.91
CA SER A 140 5.60 4.66 -0.84
C SER A 140 6.10 3.30 -0.37
N ASN A 141 5.20 2.48 0.13
CA ASN A 141 5.47 1.08 0.48
C ASN A 141 4.21 0.24 0.17
N ILE A 142 4.26 -1.06 0.43
CA ILE A 142 3.13 -1.97 0.18
C ILE A 142 1.81 -1.50 0.82
N LEU A 143 1.84 -0.88 2.01
CA LEU A 143 0.66 -0.39 2.74
C LEU A 143 0.04 0.86 2.11
N THR A 144 0.74 1.53 1.19
CA THR A 144 0.22 2.72 0.51
C THR A 144 -0.65 2.41 -0.71
N TRP A 145 -0.86 1.13 -1.03
CA TRP A 145 -1.82 0.65 -2.02
C TRP A 145 -3.19 0.42 -1.38
N GLY A 146 -3.87 1.49 -1.00
CA GLY A 146 -5.18 1.47 -0.36
C GLY A 146 -6.35 1.02 -1.26
N ASN A 147 -6.14 0.82 -2.57
CA ASN A 147 -7.19 0.38 -3.50
C ASN A 147 -6.71 -0.70 -4.50
N LEU A 148 -6.12 -1.77 -3.98
CA LEU A 148 -5.69 -2.92 -4.79
C LEU A 148 -6.84 -3.51 -5.63
N GLY A 149 -8.05 -3.61 -5.09
CA GLY A 149 -9.20 -4.13 -5.84
C GLY A 149 -9.53 -3.31 -7.11
N GLY A 150 -9.30 -2.01 -7.09
CA GLY A 150 -9.41 -1.17 -8.27
C GLY A 150 -8.29 -1.37 -9.29
N ILE A 151 -7.06 -1.58 -8.81
CA ILE A 151 -5.90 -1.92 -9.64
C ILE A 151 -6.11 -3.27 -10.33
N THR A 152 -6.59 -4.28 -9.61
CA THR A 152 -6.94 -5.59 -10.18
C THR A 152 -8.00 -5.48 -11.26
N LYS A 153 -9.03 -4.65 -11.07
CA LYS A 153 -10.04 -4.41 -12.11
C LYS A 153 -9.46 -3.71 -13.34
N ALA A 154 -8.56 -2.74 -13.14
CA ALA A 154 -7.88 -2.06 -14.24
C ALA A 154 -6.99 -3.02 -15.03
N SER A 155 -6.20 -3.84 -14.33
CA SER A 155 -5.38 -4.90 -14.92
C SER A 155 -6.23 -5.88 -15.73
N ASN A 156 -7.37 -6.31 -15.18
CA ASN A 156 -8.27 -7.22 -15.89
C ASN A 156 -8.84 -6.60 -17.16
N ASN A 157 -9.23 -5.32 -17.10
CA ASN A 157 -9.77 -4.65 -18.28
C ASN A 157 -8.72 -4.56 -19.40
N LEU A 158 -7.49 -4.17 -19.06
CA LEU A 158 -6.39 -3.88 -19.98
C LEU A 158 -5.69 -5.13 -20.53
N PHE A 159 -5.45 -6.11 -19.66
CA PHE A 159 -4.57 -7.26 -19.91
C PHE A 159 -5.28 -8.61 -19.75
N LYS A 160 -6.55 -8.63 -19.35
CA LYS A 160 -7.29 -9.85 -18.98
C LYS A 160 -6.65 -10.60 -17.81
N ASP A 161 -5.98 -9.85 -16.94
CA ASP A 161 -5.34 -10.33 -15.73
C ASP A 161 -6.07 -9.80 -14.49
N ASN A 162 -6.85 -10.67 -13.86
CA ASN A 162 -7.69 -10.36 -12.70
C ASN A 162 -7.10 -10.87 -11.36
N ASN A 163 -5.85 -11.29 -11.35
CA ASN A 163 -5.21 -11.92 -10.21
C ASN A 163 -4.50 -10.84 -9.35
N PRO A 164 -4.61 -10.75 -8.00
CA PRO A 164 -4.37 -9.49 -7.25
C PRO A 164 -3.04 -9.26 -6.49
N GLY A 165 -2.31 -10.25 -5.96
CA GLY A 165 -0.86 -10.10 -5.81
C GLY A 165 -0.07 -10.39 -4.59
N VAL A 166 1.17 -10.84 -4.84
CA VAL A 166 2.30 -10.52 -3.99
C VAL A 166 3.02 -9.30 -4.53
N SER A 167 2.82 -8.18 -3.84
CA SER A 167 3.57 -6.94 -4.09
C SER A 167 5.06 -7.12 -3.87
N TYR A 168 5.84 -6.44 -4.69
CA TYR A 168 7.28 -6.41 -4.60
C TYR A 168 7.71 -5.19 -3.79
N SER A 169 8.34 -5.45 -2.65
CA SER A 169 8.90 -4.42 -1.77
C SER A 169 10.37 -4.17 -2.12
N TRP A 170 10.76 -2.91 -2.24
CA TRP A 170 12.14 -2.49 -2.48
C TRP A 170 12.49 -1.26 -1.64
N SER A 171 13.74 -0.80 -1.66
CA SER A 171 14.18 0.29 -0.77
C SER A 171 13.51 1.63 -1.06
N GLY A 172 12.98 1.83 -2.27
CA GLY A 172 12.49 3.12 -2.73
C GLY A 172 13.62 4.11 -3.05
N ASP A 173 14.89 3.73 -2.88
CA ASP A 173 16.00 4.66 -3.02
C ASP A 173 16.05 5.32 -4.40
N ASN A 174 16.27 6.63 -4.38
CA ASN A 174 16.17 7.46 -5.57
C ASN A 174 17.54 7.62 -6.25
N PHE A 175 18.19 6.50 -6.60
CA PHE A 175 19.39 6.48 -7.44
C PHE A 175 19.42 5.26 -8.36
N SER A 176 20.05 5.38 -9.52
CA SER A 176 20.06 4.34 -10.57
C SER A 176 20.49 2.96 -10.07
N GLY A 177 21.60 2.87 -9.33
CA GLY A 177 22.12 1.59 -8.83
C GLY A 177 21.15 0.84 -7.89
N ALA A 178 20.35 1.55 -7.09
CA ALA A 178 19.34 0.90 -6.26
C ALA A 178 18.19 0.33 -7.10
N ARG A 179 17.76 1.07 -8.13
CA ARG A 179 16.72 0.60 -9.06
C ARG A 179 17.21 -0.60 -9.87
N THR A 180 18.45 -0.60 -10.34
CA THR A 180 19.04 -1.78 -11.00
C THR A 180 19.07 -3.01 -10.09
N ASN A 181 19.48 -2.84 -8.82
CA ASN A 181 19.49 -3.96 -7.87
C ASN A 181 18.07 -4.46 -7.56
N ALA A 182 17.11 -3.55 -7.40
CA ALA A 182 15.71 -3.89 -7.23
C ALA A 182 15.13 -4.55 -8.50
N ALA A 183 15.59 -4.19 -9.70
CA ALA A 183 15.13 -4.78 -10.96
C ALA A 183 15.54 -6.25 -11.03
N ILE A 184 16.79 -6.55 -10.65
CA ILE A 184 17.28 -7.92 -10.53
C ILE A 184 16.45 -8.72 -9.53
N GLY A 185 16.18 -8.14 -8.35
CA GLY A 185 15.33 -8.78 -7.34
C GLY A 185 13.88 -8.98 -7.81
N LEU A 186 13.33 -8.05 -8.59
CA LEU A 186 12.01 -8.18 -9.19
C LEU A 186 11.97 -9.31 -10.22
N ILE A 187 13.02 -9.51 -11.01
CA ILE A 187 13.13 -10.66 -11.94
C ILE A 187 13.13 -11.97 -11.16
N ASP A 188 13.85 -12.06 -10.04
CA ASP A 188 13.83 -13.26 -9.20
C ASP A 188 12.46 -13.52 -8.55
N HIS A 189 11.76 -12.45 -8.17
CA HIS A 189 10.36 -12.53 -7.74
C HIS A 189 9.45 -13.05 -8.85
N VAL A 190 9.59 -12.53 -10.07
CA VAL A 190 8.84 -12.99 -11.24
C VAL A 190 9.17 -14.45 -11.58
N ARG A 191 10.43 -14.88 -11.50
CA ARG A 191 10.81 -16.29 -11.67
C ARG A 191 10.13 -17.21 -10.68
N THR A 192 9.92 -16.71 -9.45
CA THR A 192 9.17 -17.45 -8.43
C THR A 192 7.70 -17.59 -8.86
N GLN A 193 7.12 -16.53 -9.40
CA GLN A 193 5.76 -16.54 -9.95
C GLN A 193 5.62 -17.43 -11.19
N MET A 194 6.60 -17.47 -12.10
CA MET A 194 6.57 -18.32 -13.30
C MET A 194 6.63 -19.82 -12.99
N LYS A 195 7.18 -20.20 -11.83
CA LYS A 195 7.21 -21.60 -11.35
C LYS A 195 5.88 -22.03 -10.72
N SER A 196 4.93 -21.11 -10.59
CA SER A 196 3.58 -21.36 -10.10
C SER A 196 2.77 -22.18 -11.09
N GLU A 197 1.99 -23.15 -10.59
CA GLU A 197 1.06 -23.91 -11.44
C GLU A 197 -0.11 -23.08 -11.98
N ASP A 198 -0.41 -21.92 -11.37
CA ASP A 198 -1.41 -20.97 -11.87
C ASP A 198 -0.81 -19.97 -12.87
N PHE A 199 0.48 -20.13 -13.22
CA PHE A 199 1.09 -19.26 -14.20
C PHE A 199 0.41 -19.46 -15.56
N ASN A 200 -0.40 -18.47 -15.94
CA ASN A 200 -1.21 -18.49 -17.16
C ASN A 200 -0.42 -18.07 -18.41
N GLY A 201 0.91 -18.09 -18.34
CA GLY A 201 1.79 -17.60 -19.40
C GLY A 201 1.90 -16.08 -19.45
N SER A 202 1.36 -15.33 -18.48
CA SER A 202 1.40 -13.86 -18.47
C SER A 202 1.92 -13.30 -17.15
N ILE A 203 2.72 -12.23 -17.23
CA ILE A 203 3.20 -11.45 -16.09
C ILE A 203 2.74 -10.02 -16.26
N THR A 204 2.06 -9.48 -15.26
CA THR A 204 1.65 -8.07 -15.22
C THR A 204 2.36 -7.33 -14.09
N LEU A 205 3.22 -6.38 -14.44
CA LEU A 205 3.86 -5.49 -13.49
C LEU A 205 3.05 -4.19 -13.38
N VAL A 206 2.67 -3.81 -12.16
CA VAL A 206 2.00 -2.53 -11.89
C VAL A 206 2.94 -1.63 -11.10
N GLY A 207 3.59 -0.69 -11.79
CA GLY A 207 4.55 0.21 -11.18
C GLY A 207 3.95 1.58 -10.88
N HIS A 208 4.01 2.01 -9.62
CA HIS A 208 3.68 3.37 -9.23
C HIS A 208 4.95 4.22 -9.10
N SER A 209 4.91 5.46 -9.59
CA SER A 209 6.03 6.40 -9.45
C SER A 209 7.33 5.79 -9.99
N HIS A 210 8.45 5.92 -9.29
CA HIS A 210 9.72 5.26 -9.64
C HIS A 210 9.68 3.73 -9.65
N GLY A 211 8.66 3.09 -9.05
CA GLY A 211 8.40 1.66 -9.21
C GLY A 211 8.07 1.27 -10.65
N GLY A 212 7.54 2.21 -11.45
CA GLY A 212 7.38 2.04 -12.90
C GLY A 212 8.72 2.04 -13.65
N ASN A 213 9.66 2.91 -13.28
CA ASN A 213 11.00 2.95 -13.87
C ASN A 213 11.77 1.66 -13.57
N LEU A 214 11.67 1.17 -12.32
CA LEU A 214 12.15 -0.13 -11.89
C LEU A 214 11.54 -1.28 -12.73
N SER A 215 10.23 -1.25 -12.96
CA SER A 215 9.54 -2.27 -13.76
C SER A 215 9.98 -2.26 -15.23
N ILE A 216 10.24 -1.09 -15.81
CA ILE A 216 10.80 -0.94 -17.17
C ILE A 216 12.20 -1.57 -17.25
N GLU A 217 13.06 -1.28 -16.27
CA GLU A 217 14.41 -1.84 -16.22
C GLU A 217 14.38 -3.37 -16.11
N ALA A 218 13.51 -3.91 -15.24
CA ALA A 218 13.33 -5.35 -15.10
C ALA A 218 12.82 -5.98 -16.42
N LEU A 219 11.83 -5.37 -17.08
CA LEU A 219 11.27 -5.89 -18.33
C LEU A 219 12.27 -5.83 -19.50
N ASN A 220 13.15 -4.82 -19.52
CA ASN A 220 14.25 -4.78 -20.49
C ASN A 220 15.19 -5.97 -20.32
N MET A 221 15.53 -6.33 -19.08
CA MET A 221 16.34 -7.52 -18.80
C MET A 221 15.59 -8.81 -19.12
N MET A 222 14.31 -8.93 -18.73
CA MET A 222 13.48 -10.12 -19.02
C MET A 222 13.33 -10.35 -20.53
N ALA A 223 13.16 -9.30 -21.33
CA ALA A 223 13.06 -9.41 -22.79
C ALA A 223 14.33 -10.00 -23.45
N GLU A 224 15.48 -9.91 -22.77
CA GLU A 224 16.75 -10.50 -23.21
C GLU A 224 16.95 -11.96 -22.79
N MET A 225 16.15 -12.46 -21.84
CA MET A 225 16.29 -13.79 -21.26
C MET A 225 15.40 -14.81 -21.96
N ASP A 226 15.99 -15.95 -22.35
CA ASP A 226 15.29 -16.99 -23.12
C ASP A 226 14.08 -17.58 -22.37
N GLU A 227 14.16 -17.68 -21.05
CA GLU A 227 13.09 -18.22 -20.19
C GLU A 227 11.79 -17.40 -20.25
N PHE A 228 11.87 -16.14 -20.68
CA PHE A 228 10.70 -15.27 -20.83
C PHE A 228 10.15 -15.26 -22.26
N ASN A 229 10.77 -15.94 -23.23
CA ASN A 229 10.39 -15.85 -24.66
C ASN A 229 8.91 -16.14 -24.92
N ASP A 230 8.34 -17.12 -24.20
CA ASP A 230 6.95 -17.54 -24.32
C ASP A 230 6.03 -16.91 -23.25
N VAL A 231 6.50 -15.88 -22.55
CA VAL A 231 5.73 -15.15 -21.53
C VAL A 231 5.15 -13.87 -22.10
N ASN A 232 3.84 -13.68 -21.94
CA ASN A 232 3.16 -12.42 -22.22
C ASN A 232 3.50 -11.41 -21.12
N LEU A 233 4.27 -10.39 -21.47
CA LEU A 233 4.70 -9.35 -20.53
C LEU A 233 3.76 -8.14 -20.64
N ASN A 234 3.15 -7.75 -19.52
CA ASN A 234 2.30 -6.56 -19.42
C ASN A 234 2.89 -5.56 -18.42
N LEU A 235 2.76 -4.28 -18.73
CA LEU A 235 3.22 -3.20 -17.86
C LEU A 235 2.12 -2.15 -17.70
N LEU A 236 1.75 -1.86 -16.46
CA LEU A 236 0.93 -0.73 -16.09
C LEU A 236 1.76 0.27 -15.27
N THR A 237 2.14 1.38 -15.87
CA THR A 237 2.78 2.49 -15.13
C THR A 237 1.70 3.46 -14.63
N ILE A 238 1.78 3.87 -13.37
CA ILE A 238 0.84 4.80 -12.74
C ILE A 238 1.62 5.94 -12.08
N ASN A 239 1.34 7.18 -12.49
CA ASN A 239 2.06 8.37 -12.00
C ASN A 239 3.60 8.27 -12.14
N THR A 240 4.11 7.41 -13.03
CA THR A 240 5.55 7.23 -13.25
C THR A 240 6.13 8.46 -13.97
N PRO A 241 7.22 9.06 -13.48
CA PRO A 241 7.92 10.11 -14.20
C PRO A 241 8.64 9.50 -15.41
N VAL A 242 8.25 9.90 -16.61
CA VAL A 242 8.85 9.41 -17.86
C VAL A 242 10.22 10.03 -18.03
N ARG A 243 11.24 9.21 -18.23
CA ARG A 243 12.62 9.65 -18.42
C ARG A 243 13.29 8.92 -19.56
N ASP A 244 14.17 9.58 -20.27
CA ASP A 244 14.88 9.00 -21.42
C ASP A 244 15.74 7.79 -21.03
N ASP A 245 16.22 7.74 -19.78
CA ASP A 245 17.00 6.62 -19.22
C ASP A 245 16.14 5.44 -18.73
N TYR A 246 14.81 5.60 -18.70
CA TYR A 246 13.86 4.56 -18.32
C TYR A 246 12.80 4.38 -19.41
N GLN A 247 13.25 3.93 -20.59
CA GLN A 247 12.41 3.52 -21.70
C GLN A 247 12.51 2.00 -21.91
N LEU A 248 11.43 1.39 -22.40
CA LEU A 248 11.53 0.02 -22.90
C LEU A 248 12.52 -0.02 -24.08
N SER A 249 13.44 -0.98 -24.06
CA SER A 249 14.37 -1.23 -25.16
C SER A 249 13.61 -1.60 -26.43
N GLU A 250 14.24 -1.51 -27.60
CA GLU A 250 13.60 -1.91 -28.86
C GLU A 250 13.03 -3.34 -28.78
N LYS A 251 13.81 -4.27 -28.23
CA LYS A 251 13.39 -5.66 -28.03
C LYS A 251 12.21 -5.78 -27.05
N ALA A 252 12.25 -5.07 -25.92
CA ALA A 252 11.17 -5.11 -24.94
C ALA A 252 9.90 -4.43 -25.48
N SER A 253 10.02 -3.33 -26.21
CA SER A 253 8.90 -2.59 -26.79
C SER A 253 8.08 -3.42 -27.79
N GLY A 254 8.72 -4.34 -28.51
CA GLY A 254 8.03 -5.27 -29.40
C GLY A 254 7.34 -6.44 -28.70
N ARG A 255 7.54 -6.60 -27.38
CA ARG A 255 7.08 -7.76 -26.60
C ARG A 255 6.16 -7.39 -25.44
N VAL A 256 6.35 -6.21 -24.85
CA VAL A 256 5.64 -5.77 -23.64
C VAL A 256 4.40 -4.98 -24.03
N ASN A 257 3.24 -5.40 -23.53
CA ASN A 257 2.01 -4.62 -23.61
C ASN A 257 2.01 -3.53 -22.53
N HIS A 258 2.52 -2.35 -22.88
CA HIS A 258 2.66 -1.23 -21.95
C HIS A 258 1.46 -0.28 -22.03
N VAL A 259 0.78 -0.07 -20.90
CA VAL A 259 -0.22 0.98 -20.69
C VAL A 259 0.28 1.92 -19.61
N ASN A 260 0.17 3.23 -19.86
CA ASN A 260 0.57 4.26 -18.91
C ASN A 260 -0.64 5.06 -18.45
N VAL A 261 -0.73 5.31 -17.15
CA VAL A 261 -1.75 6.12 -16.48
C VAL A 261 -1.04 7.32 -15.86
N TYR A 262 -1.40 8.52 -16.29
CA TYR A 262 -0.75 9.77 -15.84
C TYR A 262 -1.77 10.82 -15.46
N ASP A 263 -1.40 11.70 -14.53
CA ASP A 263 -2.21 12.84 -14.12
C ASP A 263 -1.55 14.13 -14.64
N GLU A 264 -2.30 14.92 -15.39
CA GLU A 264 -1.80 16.19 -15.96
C GLU A 264 -1.43 17.21 -14.88
N LYS A 265 -2.03 17.10 -13.70
CA LYS A 265 -1.81 17.97 -12.55
C LYS A 265 -0.74 17.43 -11.60
N ASP A 266 -0.19 16.23 -11.83
CA ASP A 266 0.88 15.66 -11.01
C ASP A 266 2.22 16.36 -11.29
N PRO A 267 2.79 17.07 -10.30
CA PRO A 267 4.06 17.77 -10.45
C PRO A 267 5.28 16.82 -10.41
N VAL A 268 5.15 15.61 -9.87
CA VAL A 268 6.25 14.63 -9.81
C VAL A 268 6.57 14.11 -11.21
N GLN A 269 5.56 13.90 -12.05
CA GLN A 269 5.79 13.46 -13.43
C GLN A 269 6.44 14.52 -14.32
N SER A 270 6.43 15.81 -13.93
CA SER A 270 7.20 16.86 -14.63
C SER A 270 8.55 17.17 -14.01
N ASN A 271 8.72 16.96 -12.69
CA ASN A 271 9.88 17.45 -11.94
C ASN A 271 10.72 16.33 -11.29
N GLY A 272 10.34 15.06 -11.47
CA GLY A 272 11.03 13.86 -10.97
C GLY A 272 12.04 13.24 -11.94
N GLY A 273 12.47 13.98 -12.97
CA GLY A 273 13.61 13.64 -13.84
C GLY A 273 14.95 13.93 -13.17
N ASN A 274 16.08 13.97 -13.88
CA ASN A 274 17.41 14.14 -13.25
C ASN A 274 18.14 15.39 -13.77
N SER A 275 18.44 16.39 -12.92
CA SER A 275 19.72 17.13 -12.87
C SER A 275 19.80 18.14 -11.69
N THR A 276 20.95 18.11 -11.04
CA THR A 276 21.60 18.95 -10.02
C THR A 276 20.94 20.26 -9.50
N LEU A 277 20.72 20.26 -8.18
CA LEU A 277 20.77 21.33 -7.15
C LEU A 277 19.57 22.28 -6.88
N ASN A 278 19.17 22.23 -5.60
CA ASN A 278 18.74 23.30 -4.69
C ASN A 278 17.68 24.32 -5.19
N LYS A 279 16.38 24.06 -4.91
CA LYS A 279 15.41 25.06 -4.37
C LYS A 279 13.93 24.63 -4.21
N LEU A 280 13.57 23.35 -4.04
CA LEU A 280 12.13 22.96 -4.01
C LEU A 280 11.59 22.22 -2.77
N PHE A 281 12.35 22.12 -1.66
CA PHE A 281 11.85 21.46 -0.43
C PHE A 281 10.93 22.33 0.45
N GLY A 282 10.32 23.38 -0.12
CA GLY A 282 9.45 24.32 0.61
C GLY A 282 7.96 23.99 0.67
N VAL A 283 7.46 23.00 -0.10
CA VAL A 283 6.01 22.85 -0.32
C VAL A 283 5.41 21.51 0.16
N PHE A 284 6.20 20.45 0.32
CA PHE A 284 5.67 19.12 0.69
C PHE A 284 5.68 18.78 2.20
N SER A 285 6.09 19.70 3.08
CA SER A 285 6.24 19.42 4.53
C SER A 285 5.04 19.78 5.41
N ARG A 286 3.83 19.97 4.85
CA ARG A 286 2.61 20.12 5.67
C ARG A 286 1.68 18.92 5.48
N GLY A 287 2.00 17.81 6.15
CA GLY A 287 1.11 16.65 6.18
C GLY A 287 1.43 15.53 7.17
N VAL A 288 2.69 15.34 7.59
CA VAL A 288 3.03 14.26 8.55
C VAL A 288 3.90 14.83 9.66
N ARG A 289 3.30 15.00 10.85
CA ARG A 289 4.05 15.19 12.09
C ARG A 289 4.51 13.83 12.59
N THR A 290 5.79 13.54 12.45
CA THR A 290 6.63 12.96 13.50
C THR A 290 8.08 13.13 13.07
N GLY A 291 8.74 14.13 13.65
CA GLY A 291 10.17 14.29 13.49
C GLY A 291 10.91 13.23 14.29
N GLN A 292 11.81 12.50 13.64
CA GLN A 292 13.05 12.04 14.25
C GLN A 292 14.17 12.03 13.19
N ARG A 293 15.20 12.83 13.49
CA ARG A 293 16.59 12.73 13.00
C ARG A 293 16.83 12.99 11.51
N LEU A 294 16.92 14.29 11.21
CA LEU A 294 17.95 14.82 10.32
C LEU A 294 19.33 14.32 10.77
N GLY A 295 20.02 13.60 9.89
CA GLY A 295 21.47 13.40 9.98
C GLY A 295 21.93 11.96 9.96
N GLN A 296 21.82 11.30 8.81
CA GLN A 296 22.85 10.38 8.29
C GLN A 296 22.65 10.22 6.78
N GLN A 297 23.53 10.88 6.02
CA GLN A 297 23.77 10.79 4.57
C GLN A 297 22.65 10.17 3.72
N LEU A 298 21.61 10.96 3.42
CA LEU A 298 20.72 10.70 2.29
C LEU A 298 21.51 10.98 1.00
N GLY A 299 21.76 9.92 0.22
CA GLY A 299 22.22 10.05 -1.16
C GLY A 299 21.32 11.02 -1.91
N SER A 300 21.94 11.90 -2.70
CA SER A 300 21.30 12.95 -3.49
C SER A 300 20.07 12.44 -4.25
N GLY A 301 18.87 12.88 -3.87
CA GLY A 301 17.65 12.59 -4.62
C GLY A 301 17.71 13.19 -6.03
N GLU A 302 17.18 12.44 -7.00
CA GLU A 302 17.07 12.83 -8.40
C GLU A 302 15.82 13.71 -8.61
N LEU A 303 16.04 14.99 -8.96
CA LEU A 303 15.02 15.95 -9.39
C LEU A 303 15.49 16.59 -10.71
N GLY A 304 14.58 16.83 -11.67
CA GLY A 304 14.89 17.20 -13.06
C GLY A 304 13.69 17.07 -14.01
N GLU A 305 13.85 17.40 -15.29
CA GLU A 305 12.74 17.35 -16.25
C GLU A 305 12.33 15.90 -16.54
N ALA A 306 11.05 15.61 -16.35
CA ALA A 306 10.42 14.35 -16.71
C ALA A 306 9.18 14.60 -17.59
N GLY A 307 8.79 13.56 -18.32
CA GLY A 307 7.58 13.52 -19.11
C GLY A 307 6.43 12.81 -18.41
N ARG A 308 5.24 12.92 -19.00
CA ARG A 308 4.01 12.24 -18.53
C ARG A 308 3.59 11.09 -19.44
N ARG A 309 4.10 11.04 -20.66
CA ARG A 309 3.68 10.10 -21.71
C ARG A 309 4.89 9.31 -22.18
N PHE A 310 4.71 8.00 -22.30
CA PHE A 310 5.68 7.13 -22.96
C PHE A 310 5.28 7.02 -24.43
N ASP A 311 6.16 7.40 -25.34
CA ASP A 311 5.87 7.39 -26.78
C ASP A 311 5.60 5.97 -27.30
N ASN A 312 6.27 4.98 -26.72
CA ASN A 312 6.15 3.56 -27.09
C ASN A 312 5.10 2.80 -26.28
N ALA A 313 4.36 3.45 -25.36
CA ALA A 313 3.25 2.80 -24.69
C ALA A 313 2.08 2.60 -25.66
N ARG A 314 1.47 1.41 -25.63
CA ARG A 314 0.27 1.09 -26.42
C ARG A 314 -0.85 2.10 -26.17
N GLN A 315 -0.97 2.57 -24.93
CA GLN A 315 -1.98 3.53 -24.53
C GLN A 315 -1.46 4.42 -23.40
N ASN A 316 -1.68 5.74 -23.53
CA ASN A 316 -1.46 6.72 -22.47
C ASN A 316 -2.82 7.25 -21.99
N ILE A 317 -3.27 6.81 -20.82
CA ILE A 317 -4.54 7.18 -20.18
C ILE A 317 -4.31 8.39 -19.28
N SER A 318 -4.87 9.55 -19.65
CA SER A 318 -4.92 10.71 -18.77
C SER A 318 -5.98 10.48 -17.69
N VAL A 319 -5.65 10.71 -16.43
CA VAL A 319 -6.59 10.72 -15.31
C VAL A 319 -6.95 12.15 -14.94
N ASP A 320 -8.17 12.34 -14.44
CA ASP A 320 -8.57 13.60 -13.84
C ASP A 320 -8.98 13.28 -12.41
N ASN A 321 -8.02 13.28 -11.48
CA ASN A 321 -8.31 13.10 -10.08
C ASN A 321 -8.92 14.43 -9.56
N PRO A 322 -10.24 14.54 -9.30
CA PRO A 322 -10.81 15.77 -8.78
C PRO A 322 -10.25 16.03 -7.38
N GLN A 323 -9.40 17.06 -7.28
CA GLN A 323 -8.83 17.51 -6.01
C GLN A 323 -8.86 19.03 -5.89
N GLY A 324 -8.97 19.51 -4.65
CA GLY A 324 -8.84 20.92 -4.33
C GLY A 324 -7.40 21.42 -4.50
N VAL A 325 -7.20 22.72 -4.29
CA VAL A 325 -5.86 23.33 -4.27
C VAL A 325 -4.99 22.63 -3.22
N GLY A 326 -3.84 22.08 -3.63
CA GLY A 326 -2.93 21.32 -2.76
C GLY A 326 -3.25 19.83 -2.60
N GLY A 327 -4.11 19.27 -3.46
CA GLY A 327 -4.37 17.83 -3.51
C GLY A 327 -3.15 16.99 -3.88
N ASP A 328 -3.16 15.72 -3.47
CA ASP A 328 -2.18 14.71 -3.83
C ASP A 328 -2.50 14.08 -5.19
N PHE A 329 -2.06 14.75 -6.26
CA PHE A 329 -2.21 14.27 -7.64
C PHE A 329 -1.29 13.08 -7.98
N HIS A 330 -0.35 12.71 -7.09
CA HIS A 330 0.55 11.57 -7.26
C HIS A 330 -0.03 10.26 -6.69
N ASN A 331 -1.35 10.17 -6.59
CA ASN A 331 -2.07 9.13 -5.86
C ASN A 331 -3.10 8.36 -6.73
N SER A 332 -2.91 8.33 -8.05
CA SER A 332 -3.88 7.71 -8.96
C SER A 332 -3.99 6.19 -8.76
N HIS A 333 -2.98 5.56 -8.15
CA HIS A 333 -3.02 4.14 -7.79
C HIS A 333 -4.06 3.83 -6.70
N ASN A 334 -4.43 4.82 -5.87
CA ASN A 334 -5.50 4.69 -4.89
C ASN A 334 -6.85 5.23 -5.39
N ARG A 335 -6.83 6.07 -6.42
CA ARG A 335 -8.01 6.73 -7.01
C ARG A 335 -8.46 6.05 -8.30
N THR A 336 -8.44 4.73 -8.32
CA THR A 336 -8.77 3.92 -9.51
C THR A 336 -10.16 4.22 -10.07
N ASP A 337 -11.14 4.52 -9.22
CA ASP A 337 -12.51 4.84 -9.64
C ASP A 337 -12.57 6.05 -10.60
N ASP A 338 -11.61 6.98 -10.51
CA ASP A 338 -11.56 8.19 -11.35
C ASP A 338 -11.15 7.88 -12.82
N TRP A 339 -10.57 6.71 -13.07
CA TRP A 339 -10.04 6.34 -14.40
C TRP A 339 -10.34 4.91 -14.83
N LEU A 340 -10.95 4.08 -13.98
CA LEU A 340 -11.26 2.69 -14.28
C LEU A 340 -12.17 2.55 -15.51
N ASN A 341 -13.08 3.50 -15.73
CA ASN A 341 -13.91 3.53 -16.93
C ASN A 341 -13.10 3.62 -18.24
N LYS A 342 -11.95 4.30 -18.23
CA LYS A 342 -11.05 4.46 -19.39
C LYS A 342 -10.26 3.20 -19.72
N THR A 343 -10.24 2.22 -18.80
CA THR A 343 -9.57 0.93 -19.01
C THR A 343 -10.45 -0.10 -19.69
N LYS A 344 -11.77 0.06 -19.64
CA LYS A 344 -12.72 -0.78 -20.36
C LYS A 344 -12.54 -0.49 -21.84
N THR A 345 -11.91 -1.40 -22.57
CA THR A 345 -11.85 -1.34 -24.02
C THR A 345 -13.27 -1.15 -24.55
N GLU A 346 -13.51 -0.06 -25.30
CA GLU A 346 -14.72 0.06 -26.10
C GLU A 346 -14.77 -1.18 -27.00
N ASN A 347 -15.80 -2.03 -26.84
CA ASN A 347 -16.20 -2.90 -27.94
C ASN A 347 -16.60 -1.97 -29.10
N LYS A 348 -15.67 -1.77 -30.04
CA LYS A 348 -15.96 -1.25 -31.37
C LYS A 348 -15.48 -2.27 -32.39
#